data_AF-A0A7K1NHU6-F1
#
_entry.id   AF-A0A7K1NHU6-F1
#
_cell.length_a   1.000
_cell.length_b   1.000
_cell.length_c   1.000
_cell.angle_alpha   90.00
_cell.angle_beta   90.00
_cell.angle_gamma   90.00
#
_symmetry.space_group_name_H-M   'P 1'
#
loop_
_entity.id
_entity.type
_entity.pdbx_description
1 polymer ?
#
loop_
_entity_poly.entity_id
_entity_poly.type
_entity_poly.pdbx_seq_one_letter_code
_entity_poly.pdbx_strand_id
1 'polypeptide(L)'
;MEIEFFEPAEAAALMRCTESWLRDGAASGRFPHACWGKGKIIFTSEHILEIAKLSEILPGSTGSPLSGSGPVTKERLIGTRSKVRLATAR
;
A
#
# COMPACT_ATOMS: atom_id res chain seq x y z
N MET A 1 3.96 -27.39 -6.30
CA MET A 1 2.90 -26.37 -6.40
C MET A 1 3.36 -25.35 -7.40
N GLU A 2 2.54 -25.04 -8.40
CA GLU A 2 2.78 -23.91 -9.30
C GLU A 2 2.28 -22.65 -8.61
N ILE A 3 3.14 -21.63 -8.52
CA ILE A 3 2.78 -20.34 -7.94
C ILE A 3 2.35 -19.45 -9.10
N GLU A 4 1.09 -19.04 -9.08
CA GLU A 4 0.53 -18.09 -10.05
C GLU A 4 0.74 -16.66 -9.57
N PHE A 5 0.97 -15.76 -10.52
CA PHE A 5 1.22 -14.35 -10.28
C PHE A 5 0.11 -13.53 -10.94
N PHE A 6 -0.44 -12.59 -10.18
CA PHE A 6 -1.56 -11.75 -10.58
C PHE A 6 -1.16 -10.28 -10.46
N GLU A 7 -1.43 -9.51 -11.51
CA GLU A 7 -1.42 -8.06 -11.40
C GLU A 7 -2.58 -7.56 -10.52
N PRO A 8 -2.50 -6.32 -9.97
CA PRO A 8 -3.55 -5.80 -9.10
C PRO A 8 -4.95 -5.84 -9.71
N ALA A 9 -5.09 -5.61 -11.02
CA ALA A 9 -6.37 -5.68 -11.73
C ALA A 9 -6.91 -7.13 -11.81
N GLU A 10 -6.03 -8.11 -12.04
CA GLU A 10 -6.39 -9.53 -12.13
C GLU A 10 -6.79 -10.08 -10.76
N ALA A 11 -6.01 -9.75 -9.71
CA ALA A 11 -6.33 -10.11 -8.34
C ALA A 11 -7.67 -9.51 -7.90
N ALA A 12 -7.94 -8.25 -8.26
CA ALA A 12 -9.20 -7.59 -7.97
C ALA A 12 -10.39 -8.28 -8.65
N ALA A 13 -10.23 -8.66 -9.91
CA ALA A 13 -11.26 -9.42 -10.64
C ALA A 13 -11.54 -10.78 -10.00
N LEU A 14 -10.48 -11.49 -9.58
CA LEU A 14 -10.59 -12.79 -8.91
C LEU A 14 -11.31 -12.67 -7.55
N MET A 15 -10.93 -11.67 -6.74
CA MET A 15 -11.50 -11.42 -5.42
C MET A 15 -12.84 -10.68 -5.44
N ARG A 16 -13.28 -10.20 -6.62
CA ARG A 16 -14.48 -9.35 -6.81
C ARG A 16 -14.44 -8.06 -5.98
N CYS A 17 -13.28 -7.42 -5.92
CA CYS A 17 -13.08 -6.14 -5.24
C CYS A 17 -12.51 -5.08 -6.20
N THR A 18 -12.21 -3.88 -5.71
CA THR A 18 -11.60 -2.83 -6.53
C THR A 18 -10.09 -2.94 -6.52
N GLU A 19 -9.46 -2.65 -7.67
CA GLU A 19 -7.99 -2.58 -7.77
C GLU A 19 -7.39 -1.56 -6.79
N SER A 20 -8.04 -0.41 -6.63
CA SER A 20 -7.61 0.64 -5.69
C SER A 20 -7.52 0.13 -4.25
N TRP A 21 -8.48 -0.69 -3.81
CA TRP A 21 -8.48 -1.24 -2.46
C TRP A 21 -7.30 -2.19 -2.22
N LEU A 22 -6.96 -3.04 -3.19
CA LEU A 22 -5.77 -3.89 -3.12
C LEU A 22 -4.48 -3.08 -3.09
N ARG A 23 -4.37 -2.05 -3.93
CA ARG A 23 -3.19 -1.17 -3.95
C ARG A 23 -3.02 -0.42 -2.63
N ASP A 24 -4.10 0.13 -2.09
CA ASP A 24 -4.10 0.85 -0.82
C ASP A 24 -3.77 -0.09 0.35
N GLY A 25 -4.30 -1.31 0.33
CA GLY A 25 -3.98 -2.34 1.32
C GLY A 25 -2.51 -2.79 1.26
N ALA A 26 -1.93 -2.93 0.07
CA ALA A 26 -0.51 -3.22 -0.10
C ALA A 26 0.37 -2.04 0.35
N ALA A 27 0.02 -0.81 -0.06
CA ALA A 27 0.77 0.40 0.31
C ALA A 27 0.72 0.70 1.83
N SER A 28 -0.39 0.35 2.50
CA SER A 28 -0.54 0.45 3.94
C SER A 28 0.10 -0.72 4.71
N GLY A 29 0.67 -1.71 4.02
CA GLY A 29 1.26 -2.90 4.63
C GLY A 29 0.25 -3.87 5.24
N ARG A 30 -1.05 -3.70 4.97
CA ARG A 30 -2.11 -4.61 5.45
C ARG A 30 -2.17 -5.90 4.65
N PHE A 31 -1.84 -5.84 3.36
CA PHE A 31 -1.95 -6.99 2.47
C PHE A 31 -0.57 -7.55 2.08
N PRO A 32 -0.39 -8.88 2.15
CA PRO A 32 0.79 -9.51 1.60
C PRO A 32 0.88 -9.26 0.10
N HIS A 33 2.06 -8.89 -0.37
CA HIS A 33 2.32 -8.61 -1.77
C HIS A 33 3.81 -8.77 -2.08
N ALA A 34 4.13 -8.98 -3.35
CA ALA A 34 5.48 -8.92 -3.85
C ALA A 34 5.73 -7.59 -4.57
N CYS A 35 6.88 -6.99 -4.35
CA CYS A 35 7.36 -5.83 -5.10
C CYS A 35 8.47 -6.27 -6.06
N TRP A 36 8.25 -6.14 -7.36
CA TRP A 36 9.22 -6.46 -8.40
C TRP A 36 9.69 -5.21 -9.15
N GLY A 37 10.99 -5.15 -9.45
CA GLY A 37 11.59 -4.09 -10.27
C GLY A 37 11.25 -2.69 -9.77
N LYS A 38 10.72 -1.84 -10.66
CA LYS A 38 10.36 -0.43 -10.43
C LYS A 38 9.10 -0.24 -9.55
N GLY A 39 8.95 -1.03 -8.49
CA GLY A 39 7.80 -0.96 -7.59
C GLY A 39 6.51 -1.52 -8.18
N LYS A 40 6.60 -2.44 -9.16
CA LYS A 40 5.42 -3.15 -9.66
C LYS A 40 4.95 -4.12 -8.57
N ILE A 41 3.70 -3.97 -8.14
CA ILE A 41 3.07 -4.85 -7.16
C ILE A 41 2.50 -6.08 -7.88
N ILE A 42 2.75 -7.26 -7.33
CA ILE A 42 2.22 -8.54 -7.80
C ILE A 42 1.66 -9.31 -6.60
N PHE A 43 0.53 -9.97 -6.81
CA PHE A 43 -0.07 -10.90 -5.85
C PHE A 43 0.16 -12.34 -6.29
N THR A 44 0.41 -13.24 -5.34
CA THR A 44 0.39 -14.67 -5.61
C THR A 44 -0.96 -15.25 -5.23
N SER A 45 -1.24 -16.47 -5.68
CA SER A 45 -2.40 -17.24 -5.19
C SER A 45 -2.43 -17.33 -3.66
N GLU A 46 -1.29 -17.51 -3.01
CA GLU A 46 -1.16 -17.53 -1.55
C GLU A 46 -1.47 -16.16 -0.92
N HIS A 47 -0.99 -15.06 -1.51
CA HIS A 47 -1.33 -13.72 -1.03
C HIS A 47 -2.84 -13.48 -1.08
N ILE A 48 -3.49 -13.87 -2.18
CA ILE A 48 -4.94 -13.71 -2.36
C ILE A 48 -5.71 -14.48 -1.28
N LEU A 49 -5.35 -15.73 -1.02
CA LEU A 49 -5.97 -16.55 0.02
C LEU A 49 -5.81 -15.91 1.40
N GLU A 50 -4.64 -15.35 1.69
CA GLU A 50 -4.39 -14.72 2.98
C GLU A 50 -5.16 -13.40 3.14
N ILE A 51 -5.24 -12.59 2.09
CA ILE A 51 -6.07 -11.37 2.09
C ILE A 51 -7.54 -11.73 2.33
N ALA A 52 -8.04 -12.81 1.72
CA ALA A 52 -9.41 -13.26 1.93
C ALA A 52 -9.69 -13.59 3.40
N LYS A 53 -8.76 -14.30 4.08
CA LYS A 53 -8.87 -14.59 5.51
C LYS A 53 -8.82 -13.32 6.38
N LEU A 54 -7.90 -12.40 6.08
CA LEU A 54 -7.79 -11.11 6.80
C LEU A 54 -9.05 -10.25 6.66
N SER A 55 -9.79 -10.42 5.57
CA SER A 55 -10.98 -9.63 5.24
C SER A 55 -12.29 -10.30 5.65
N GLU A 56 -12.25 -11.50 6.22
CA GLU A 56 -13.43 -12.25 6.62
C GLU A 56 -14.09 -11.61 7.85
N ILE A 57 -15.41 -11.39 7.78
CA ILE A 57 -16.21 -10.92 8.90
C ILE A 57 -17.06 -12.08 9.39
N LEU A 58 -16.68 -12.66 10.53
CA LEU A 58 -17.43 -13.75 11.16
C LEU A 58 -18.59 -13.22 12.02
N PRO A 59 -19.80 -13.77 11.91
CA PRO A 59 -20.93 -13.39 12.76
C PRO A 59 -20.61 -13.73 14.22
N GLY A 60 -20.56 -12.71 15.09
CA GLY A 60 -20.17 -12.84 16.50
C GLY A 60 -18.76 -12.34 16.83
N SER A 61 -17.97 -11.97 15.81
CA SER A 61 -16.70 -11.27 16.01
C SER A 61 -16.97 -9.79 16.31
N THR A 62 -17.24 -9.46 17.57
CA THR A 62 -17.19 -8.07 18.05
C THR A 62 -15.75 -7.60 17.92
N GLY A 63 -15.49 -6.84 16.84
CA GLY A 63 -14.17 -6.58 16.31
C GLY A 63 -13.20 -5.94 17.30
N SER A 64 -11.94 -6.36 17.19
CA SER A 64 -10.81 -5.49 17.50
C SER A 64 -10.20 -5.05 16.17
N PRO A 65 -10.27 -3.76 15.80
CA PRO A 65 -9.48 -3.25 14.70
C PRO A 65 -8.03 -3.23 15.16
N LEU A 66 -7.28 -4.31 14.92
CA LEU A 66 -5.85 -4.31 15.17
C LEU A 66 -5.17 -3.32 14.20
N SER A 67 -4.86 -2.15 14.76
CA SER A 67 -3.82 -1.21 14.37
C SER A 67 -3.61 -1.02 12.87
N GLY A 68 -4.38 -0.10 12.30
CA GLY A 68 -3.82 0.75 11.25
C GLY A 68 -2.65 1.54 11.85
N SER A 69 -1.42 1.06 11.64
CA SER A 69 -0.24 1.90 11.78
C SER A 69 -0.44 3.09 10.84
N GLY A 70 -0.62 4.27 11.44
CA GLY A 70 -0.97 5.49 10.74
C GLY A 70 0.04 5.86 9.65
N PRO A 71 -0.33 6.79 8.75
CA PRO A 71 0.58 7.27 7.73
C PRO A 71 1.81 7.85 8.42
N VAL A 72 2.99 7.27 8.17
CA VAL A 72 4.27 7.96 8.37
C VAL A 72 4.22 9.19 7.49
N THR A 73 3.81 10.30 8.09
CA THR A 73 3.95 11.63 7.55
C THR A 73 5.44 11.82 7.38
N LYS A 74 5.92 11.67 6.14
CA LYS A 74 7.23 12.17 5.75
C LYS A 74 7.13 13.70 5.79
N GLU A 75 7.22 14.24 7.00
CA GLU A 75 7.46 15.65 7.24
C GLU A 75 8.85 15.97 6.67
N ARG A 76 8.90 16.28 5.38
CA ARG A 76 10.09 16.85 4.76
C ARG A 76 10.07 18.35 5.05
N LEU A 77 10.41 18.69 6.29
CA LEU A 77 10.96 19.99 6.63
C LEU A 77 12.23 20.19 5.79
N ILE A 78 12.14 20.93 4.68
CA ILE A 78 13.33 21.56 4.08
C ILE A 78 13.07 23.06 4.06
N GLY A 79 13.85 23.72 4.91
CA GLY A 79 13.76 25.11 5.27
C GLY A 79 13.89 26.08 4.11
N THR A 80 13.14 27.15 4.29
CA THR A 80 13.27 28.53 3.83
C THR A 80 14.56 28.97 3.13
N ARG A 81 14.39 29.38 1.86
CA ARG A 81 14.85 30.64 1.22
C ARG A 81 16.28 31.14 1.52
N SER A 82 17.22 30.85 0.62
CA SER A 82 18.43 31.66 0.43
C SER A 82 18.08 33.04 -0.13
N LYS A 83 18.26 34.10 0.67
CA LYS A 83 18.24 35.50 0.19
C LYS A 83 19.56 35.79 -0.51
N VAL A 84 19.55 35.82 -1.84
CA VAL A 84 20.62 36.48 -2.61
C VAL A 84 20.37 37.98 -2.51
N ARG A 85 21.15 38.68 -1.68
CA ARG A 85 21.29 40.14 -1.76
C ARG A 85 22.36 40.44 -2.80
N LEU A 86 21.95 40.79 -4.01
CA LEU A 86 22.81 41.46 -4.97
C LEU A 86 22.43 42.94 -4.99
N ALA A 87 23.22 43.77 -4.29
CA ALA A 87 23.31 45.21 -4.50
C ALA A 87 24.51 45.76 -3.73
N THR A 88 25.57 46.18 -4.42
CA THR A 88 25.96 47.59 -4.50
C THR A 88 27.18 47.77 -5.39
N ALA A 89 27.14 48.86 -6.14
CA ALA A 89 28.13 49.34 -7.10
C ALA A 89 29.45 49.77 -6.44
N ARG A 90 30.53 49.74 -7.23
CA ARG A 90 31.36 50.92 -7.46
C ARG A 90 32.06 50.83 -8.81
#